data_AF-A0A1G3HB97-F1
#
_entry.id   AF-A0A1G3HB97-F1
#
_cell.length_a   1.000
_cell.length_b   1.000
_cell.length_c   1.000
_cell.angle_alpha   90.00
_cell.angle_beta   90.00
_cell.angle_gamma   90.00
#
_symmetry.space_group_name_H-M   'P 1'
#
loop_
_entity.id
_entity.type
_entity.pdbx_description
1 polymer ?
#
loop_
_entity_poly.entity_id
_entity_poly.type
_entity_poly.pdbx_seq_one_letter_code
_entity_poly.pdbx_strand_id
1 'polypeptide(L)'
;MADVLLSLTIPNDVAQHVEDLLLSRPDLVRGFTATMAEGHGAVVPLVEPAELVSGHSPRLQIRMAGTEEAMRAVLALIKAELPRANIFFWLVPIIEMGRL
;
A
#
# COMPACT_ATOMS: atom_id res chain seq x y z
N MET A 1 -18.06 13.05 -3.92
CA MET A 1 -16.63 12.89 -4.25
C MET A 1 -16.46 11.59 -5.01
N ALA A 2 -15.47 11.49 -5.89
CA ALA A 2 -15.24 10.29 -6.68
C ALA A 2 -14.69 9.15 -5.81
N ASP A 3 -14.98 7.91 -6.19
CA ASP A 3 -14.28 6.76 -5.66
C ASP A 3 -12.89 6.68 -6.30
N VAL A 4 -11.94 6.14 -5.54
CA VAL A 4 -10.55 6.00 -5.95
C VAL A 4 -10.00 4.65 -5.54
N LEU A 5 -9.06 4.16 -6.33
CA LEU A 5 -8.22 3.02 -5.99
C LEU A 5 -6.95 3.54 -5.32
N LEU A 6 -6.78 3.25 -4.04
CA LEU A 6 -5.52 3.43 -3.35
C LEU A 6 -4.64 2.21 -3.60
N SER A 7 -3.42 2.45 -4.06
CA SER A 7 -2.37 1.44 -4.19
C SER A 7 -1.21 1.81 -3.28
N LEU A 8 -0.78 0.86 -2.45
CA LEU A 8 0.37 0.95 -1.56
C LEU A 8 1.40 -0.08 -2.01
N THR A 9 2.61 0.37 -2.35
CA THR A 9 3.76 -0.51 -2.59
C THR A 9 4.66 -0.47 -1.36
N ILE A 10 4.70 -1.60 -0.66
CA ILE A 10 5.16 -1.69 0.71
C ILE A 10 6.43 -2.57 0.77
N PRO A 11 7.49 -2.14 1.47
CA PRO A 11 8.60 -3.02 1.85
C PRO A 11 8.13 -4.27 2.62
N ASN A 12 8.72 -5.43 2.38
CA ASN A 12 8.25 -6.67 3.02
C ASN A 12 8.37 -6.68 4.56
N ASP A 13 9.36 -5.98 5.13
CA ASP A 13 9.58 -5.88 6.58
C ASP A 13 8.46 -5.13 7.33
N VAL A 14 7.73 -4.25 6.64
CA VAL A 14 6.59 -3.50 7.21
C VAL A 14 5.23 -3.96 6.68
N ALA A 15 5.20 -4.90 5.71
CA ALA A 15 3.97 -5.36 5.06
C ALA A 15 2.92 -5.89 6.07
N GLN A 16 3.33 -6.80 6.96
CA GLN A 16 2.42 -7.38 7.96
C GLN A 16 1.81 -6.31 8.88
N HIS A 17 2.62 -5.35 9.34
CA HIS A 17 2.14 -4.27 10.19
C HIS A 17 1.11 -3.38 9.48
N VAL A 18 1.27 -3.15 8.17
CA VAL A 18 0.28 -2.43 7.38
C VAL A 18 -1.00 -3.25 7.25
N GLU A 19 -0.92 -4.54 6.93
CA GLU A 19 -2.10 -5.41 6.84
C GLU A 19 -2.91 -5.42 8.15
N ASP A 20 -2.24 -5.62 9.28
CA ASP A 20 -2.86 -5.64 10.61
C ASP A 20 -3.54 -4.30 10.92
N LEU A 21 -2.87 -3.19 10.60
CA LEU A 21 -3.43 -1.85 10.77
C LEU A 21 -4.68 -1.64 9.93
N LEU A 22 -4.68 -2.05 8.67
CA LEU A 22 -5.85 -1.93 7.79
C LEU A 22 -7.01 -2.82 8.28
N LEU A 23 -6.72 -4.05 8.71
CA LEU A 23 -7.72 -4.97 9.28
C LEU A 23 -8.31 -4.45 10.60
N SER A 24 -7.54 -3.69 11.39
CA SER A 24 -8.02 -3.08 12.63
C SER A 24 -9.00 -1.92 12.42
N ARG A 25 -9.14 -1.42 11.17
CA ARG A 25 -9.96 -0.25 10.82
C ARG A 25 -11.02 -0.58 9.76
N PRO A 26 -11.98 -1.48 10.08
CA PRO A 26 -13.07 -1.83 9.15
C PRO A 26 -13.99 -0.65 8.84
N ASP A 27 -13.95 0.42 9.66
CA ASP A 27 -14.62 1.69 9.45
C ASP A 27 -14.06 2.46 8.24
N LEU A 28 -12.75 2.35 7.99
CA LEU A 28 -12.07 3.01 6.88
C LEU A 28 -11.88 2.09 5.67
N VAL A 29 -11.72 0.79 5.92
CA VAL A 29 -11.32 -0.20 4.94
C VAL A 29 -12.27 -1.38 5.00
N ARG A 30 -13.14 -1.51 3.99
CA ARG A 30 -14.05 -2.67 3.90
C ARG A 30 -13.36 -3.95 3.46
N GLY A 31 -12.19 -3.83 2.84
CA GLY A 31 -11.38 -4.91 2.34
C GLY A 31 -10.28 -4.39 1.41
N PHE A 32 -9.28 -5.22 1.18
CA PHE A 32 -8.17 -4.94 0.28
C PHE A 32 -7.71 -6.23 -0.40
N THR A 33 -6.97 -6.08 -1.49
CA THR A 33 -6.25 -7.18 -2.13
C THR A 33 -4.76 -6.95 -1.98
N ALA A 34 -4.01 -8.04 -1.86
CA ALA A 34 -2.56 -8.01 -1.79
C ALA A 34 -1.97 -8.83 -2.93
N THR A 35 -0.89 -8.35 -3.54
CA THR A 35 -0.17 -9.05 -4.62
C THR A 35 1.32 -8.85 -4.45
N MET A 36 2.09 -9.91 -4.67
CA MET A 36 3.55 -9.82 -4.69
C MET A 36 4.03 -8.96 -5.86
N ALA A 37 5.00 -8.09 -5.62
CA ALA A 37 5.59 -7.23 -6.62
C ALA A 37 7.10 -7.11 -6.43
N GLU A 38 7.77 -6.55 -7.43
CA GLU A 38 9.20 -6.22 -7.35
C GLU A 38 9.39 -4.71 -7.48
N GLY A 39 10.15 -4.14 -6.55
CA GLY A 39 10.57 -2.75 -6.58
C GLY A 39 11.88 -2.60 -7.35
N HIS A 40 11.82 -1.89 -8.47
CA HIS A 40 12.98 -1.54 -9.31
C HIS A 40 13.15 -0.01 -9.31
N GLY A 41 14.36 0.51 -9.18
CA GLY A 41 14.62 1.95 -9.32
C GLY A 41 15.88 2.47 -8.63
N ALA A 42 16.39 3.62 -9.08
CA ALA A 42 17.64 4.22 -8.61
C ALA A 42 17.61 4.68 -7.13
N VAL A 43 16.42 4.80 -6.55
CA VAL A 43 16.20 5.30 -5.17
C VAL A 43 15.61 4.22 -4.26
N VAL A 44 15.52 2.97 -4.73
CA VAL A 44 15.07 1.85 -3.90
C VAL A 44 16.25 1.46 -3.01
N PRO A 45 16.19 1.67 -1.68
CA PRO A 45 17.24 1.18 -0.79
C PRO A 45 17.20 -0.36 -0.84
N LEU A 46 18.28 -0.95 -1.33
CA LEU A 46 18.53 -2.39 -1.29
C LEU A 46 19.26 -2.64 0.03
N VAL A 47 18.59 -3.34 0.95
CA VAL A 47 19.06 -3.51 2.34
C VAL A 47 19.61 -4.91 2.54
N GLU A 48 19.02 -5.91 1.91
CA GLU A 48 19.42 -7.31 2.03
C GLU A 48 20.46 -7.71 0.95
N PRO A 49 21.42 -8.61 1.26
CA PRO A 49 22.44 -9.04 0.31
C PRO A 49 21.88 -9.62 -1.01
N ALA A 50 20.74 -10.29 -0.94
CA ALA A 50 20.07 -10.83 -2.12
C ALA A 50 19.52 -9.72 -3.05
N GLU A 51 19.07 -8.60 -2.49
CA GLU A 51 18.53 -7.46 -3.23
C GLU A 51 19.64 -6.70 -3.97
N LEU A 52 20.82 -6.59 -3.33
CA LEU A 52 22.02 -5.99 -3.93
C LEU A 52 22.53 -6.80 -5.14
N VAL A 53 22.29 -8.12 -5.15
CA VAL A 53 22.67 -9.01 -6.26
C VAL A 53 21.63 -9.01 -7.37
N SER A 54 20.33 -9.01 -7.04
CA SER A 54 19.25 -9.05 -8.04
C SER A 54 18.92 -7.69 -8.65
N GLY A 55 19.30 -6.58 -8.00
CA GLY A 55 18.99 -5.22 -8.45
C GLY A 55 17.55 -4.79 -8.21
N HIS A 56 16.77 -5.59 -7.47
CA HIS A 56 15.40 -5.31 -7.10
C HIS A 56 15.08 -5.81 -5.70
N SER A 57 14.11 -5.16 -5.05
CA SER A 57 13.68 -5.47 -3.69
C SER A 57 12.25 -6.02 -3.72
N PRO A 58 11.96 -7.17 -3.10
CA PRO A 58 10.61 -7.71 -3.07
C PRO A 58 9.67 -6.76 -2.30
N ARG A 59 8.46 -6.61 -2.83
CA ARG A 59 7.43 -5.72 -2.29
C ARG A 59 6.11 -6.45 -2.17
N LEU A 60 5.29 -5.98 -1.25
CA LEU A 60 3.87 -6.28 -1.24
C LEU A 60 3.11 -5.07 -1.78
N GLN A 61 2.24 -5.30 -2.76
CA GLN A 61 1.32 -4.28 -3.24
C GLN A 61 -0.08 -4.53 -2.68
N ILE A 62 -0.53 -3.63 -1.81
CA ILE A 62 -1.89 -3.63 -1.27
C ILE A 62 -2.74 -2.64 -2.06
N ARG A 63 -3.93 -3.06 -2.48
CA ARG A 63 -4.89 -2.24 -3.21
C ARG A 63 -6.26 -2.28 -2.56
N MET A 64 -6.90 -1.12 -2.51
CA MET A 64 -8.20 -0.96 -1.89
C MET A 64 -8.97 0.18 -2.53
N ALA A 65 -10.29 0.01 -2.64
CA ALA A 65 -11.18 0.95 -3.30
C ALA A 65 -12.19 1.51 -2.30
N GLY A 66 -12.49 2.79 -2.44
CA GLY A 66 -13.47 3.48 -1.62
C GLY A 66 -13.49 4.98 -1.94
N THR A 67 -14.18 5.75 -1.09
CA THR A 67 -14.24 7.20 -1.29
C THR A 67 -12.87 7.83 -1.14
N GLU A 68 -12.58 8.88 -1.90
CA GLU A 68 -11.31 9.59 -1.79
C GLU A 68 -11.02 10.07 -0.36
N GLU A 69 -12.05 10.51 0.37
CA GLU A 69 -11.92 10.94 1.75
C GLU A 69 -11.44 9.81 2.67
N ALA A 70 -12.07 8.63 2.57
CA ALA A 70 -11.66 7.46 3.35
C ALA A 70 -10.23 7.03 2.99
N MET A 71 -9.86 7.03 1.71
CA MET A 71 -8.51 6.64 1.29
C MET A 71 -7.44 7.63 1.77
N ARG A 72 -7.75 8.92 1.82
CA ARG A 72 -6.87 9.94 2.44
C ARG A 72 -6.76 9.76 3.95
N ALA A 73 -7.85 9.37 4.62
CA ALA A 73 -7.81 9.03 6.05
C ALA A 73 -6.94 7.80 6.32
N VAL A 74 -6.98 6.77 5.47
CA VAL A 74 -6.08 5.61 5.54
C VAL A 74 -4.62 6.03 5.40
N LEU A 75 -4.28 6.89 4.42
CA LEU A 75 -2.92 7.40 4.27
C LEU A 75 -2.45 8.19 5.50
N ALA A 76 -3.32 9.02 6.08
CA ALA A 76 -3.02 9.78 7.28
C ALA A 76 -2.76 8.85 8.48
N LEU A 77 -3.57 7.80 8.64
CA LEU A 77 -3.40 6.79 9.67
C LEU A 77 -2.06 6.05 9.53
N ILE A 78 -1.75 5.54 8.34
CA ILE A 78 -0.49 4.84 8.07
C ILE A 78 0.69 5.75 8.38
N LYS A 79 0.63 7.03 7.96
CA LYS A 79 1.70 7.99 8.23
C LYS A 79 1.89 8.29 9.73
N ALA A 80 0.81 8.26 10.51
CA ALA A 80 0.87 8.47 11.95
C ALA A 80 1.46 7.27 12.70
N GLU A 81 1.02 6.05 12.35
CA GLU A 81 1.43 4.81 13.03
C GLU A 81 2.79 4.29 12.54
N LEU A 82 3.13 4.53 11.27
CA LEU A 82 4.34 4.03 10.60
C LEU A 82 5.15 5.17 9.95
N PRO A 83 5.59 6.19 10.70
CA PRO A 83 6.14 7.44 10.15
C PRO A 83 7.48 7.27 9.41
N ARG A 84 8.16 6.14 9.57
CA ARG A 84 9.43 5.81 8.92
C ARG A 84 9.31 4.73 7.85
N ALA A 85 8.10 4.21 7.61
CA ALA A 85 7.89 3.19 6.60
C ALA A 85 8.04 3.80 5.20
N ASN A 86 8.94 3.24 4.39
CA ASN A 86 9.18 3.66 3.02
C ASN A 86 8.09 3.11 2.08
N ILE A 87 6.85 3.58 2.26
CA ILE A 87 5.69 3.14 1.50
C ILE A 87 5.45 4.14 0.37
N PHE A 88 5.52 3.65 -0.87
CA PHE A 88 5.14 4.43 -2.04
C PHE A 88 3.66 4.23 -2.34
N PHE A 89 2.93 5.29 -2.68
CA PHE A 89 1.49 5.19 -2.91
C PHE A 89 1.03 6.05 -4.08
N TRP A 90 -0.13 5.70 -4.63
CA TRP A 90 -0.86 6.54 -5.56
C TRP A 90 -2.37 6.28 -5.49
N LEU A 91 -3.15 7.25 -5.98
CA LEU A 91 -4.60 7.20 -6.08
C LEU A 91 -4.98 7.30 -7.56
N VAL A 92 -5.87 6.41 -8.02
CA VAL A 92 -6.43 6.44 -9.37
C VAL A 92 -7.94 6.59 -9.29
N PRO A 93 -8.59 7.48 -10.09
CA PRO A 93 -10.04 7.57 -10.15
C PRO A 93 -10.69 6.25 -10.57
N ILE A 94 -11.78 5.87 -9.90
CA ILE A 94 -12.61 4.73 -10.27
C ILE A 94 -13.84 5.25 -11.01
N ILE A 95 -14.12 4.68 -12.18
CA ILE A 95 -15.32 4.99 -12.96
C ILE A 95 -16.52 4.24 -12.38
N GLU A 96 -16.35 2.96 -12.03
CA GLU A 96 -17.39 2.10 -11.47
C GLU A 96 -16.79 1.02 -10.57
N MET A 97 -17.48 0.69 -9.48
CA MET A 97 -17.15 -0.42 -8.58
C MET A 97 -18.44 -1.10 -8.12
N GLY A 98 -18.48 -2.43 -8.16
CA GLY A 98 -19.65 -3.20 -7.80
C GLY A 98 -19.33 -4.67 -7.53
N ARG A 99 -20.39 -5.47 -7.40
CA ARG A 99 -20.34 -6.93 -7.36
C ARG A 99 -21.27 -7.45 -8.44
N LEU A 100 -20.87 -8.54 -9.11
CA LEU A 100 -21.70 -9.24 -10.08
C LEU A 100 -22.48 -10.36 -9.39
#